data_AF-A0A5C2FSD7-F1
#
_entry.id   AF-A0A5C2FSD7-F1
#
_cell.length_a   1.000
_cell.length_b   1.000
_cell.length_c   1.000
_cell.angle_alpha   90.00
_cell.angle_beta   90.00
_cell.angle_gamma   90.00
#
_symmetry.space_group_name_H-M   'P 1'
#
loop_
_entity.id
_entity.type
_entity.pdbx_description
1 polymer ?
#
loop_
_entity_poly.entity_id
_entity_poly.type
_entity_poly.pdbx_seq_one_letter_code
_entity_poly.pdbx_strand_id
1 'polypeptide(L)'
;MHQLPDYPNYPVVPRRRQRVFDAGPFTKGDLWTVIAYLVFFVGGAAALIGLIPGYMSAFSTQEQALFGINLILYVTFFILAMIQCGAQFFESFKTMRYHPWAKWLMLPGGWLLTIMVNGIIAALTGQVVTSENQAALESMAGTVPLPVMLVVTALFGPFVEEYLFRHLLIGKLSRKLNVWLCALISTVLFASIHFIGAGIGSWLEVVPYFMLGVMMAVAYILSGKSLAYSYMLHVINNTVALLVVYLIYPLLPAGV
;
A
#
# COMPACT_ATOMS: atom_id res chain seq x y z
N MET A 1 26.62 18.57 58.83
CA MET A 1 25.69 17.72 58.07
C MET A 1 24.91 18.64 57.12
N HIS A 2 25.23 18.62 55.82
CA HIS A 2 24.50 19.43 54.84
C HIS A 2 23.24 18.66 54.43
N GLN A 3 22.07 19.13 54.84
CA GLN A 3 20.80 18.65 54.27
C GLN A 3 20.65 19.23 52.87
N LEU A 4 20.45 18.36 51.88
CA LEU A 4 20.10 18.78 50.52
C LEU A 4 18.73 19.48 50.55
N PRO A 5 18.53 20.54 49.74
CA PRO A 5 17.24 21.21 49.68
C PRO A 5 16.15 20.27 49.15
N ASP A 6 14.97 20.32 49.78
CA ASP A 6 13.79 19.59 49.34
C ASP A 6 13.39 20.07 47.93
N TYR A 7 13.62 19.24 46.92
CA TYR A 7 13.10 19.51 45.59
C TYR A 7 11.59 19.24 45.60
N PRO A 8 10.76 20.18 45.09
CA PRO A 8 9.34 19.93 44.96
C PRO A 8 9.12 18.71 44.05
N ASN A 9 8.36 17.74 44.55
CA ASN A 9 7.92 16.58 43.79
C ASN A 9 7.00 17.06 42.65
N TYR A 10 7.58 17.37 41.50
CA TYR A 10 6.78 17.60 40.30
C TYR A 10 6.07 16.29 39.96
N PRO A 11 4.74 16.29 39.80
CA PRO A 11 4.03 15.11 39.33
C PRO A 11 4.60 14.74 37.96
N VAL A 12 5.22 13.55 37.87
CA VAL A 12 5.70 13.02 36.61
C VAL A 12 4.48 12.85 35.70
N VAL A 13 4.31 13.76 34.73
CA VAL A 13 3.22 13.64 33.75
C VAL A 13 3.43 12.32 33.02
N PRO A 14 2.54 11.32 33.17
CA PRO A 14 2.76 10.02 32.55
C PRO A 14 2.80 10.21 31.03
N ARG A 15 3.92 9.83 30.40
CA ARG A 15 4.03 9.82 28.94
C ARG A 15 2.87 8.99 28.40
N ARG A 16 1.99 9.60 27.62
CA ARG A 16 0.84 8.92 27.00
C ARG A 16 1.37 7.76 26.15
N ARG A 17 1.22 6.52 26.63
CA ARG A 17 1.58 5.32 25.86
C ARG A 17 0.68 5.24 24.63
N GLN A 18 1.29 5.03 23.47
CA GLN A 18 0.56 4.85 22.23
C GLN A 18 -0.34 3.61 22.32
N ARG A 19 -1.62 3.79 21.98
CA ARG A 19 -2.58 2.69 21.96
C ARG A 19 -2.28 1.78 20.77
N VAL A 20 -2.10 0.48 21.04
CA VAL A 20 -2.08 -0.55 20.00
C VAL A 20 -3.52 -0.92 19.69
N PHE A 21 -3.92 -0.77 18.43
CA PHE A 21 -5.25 -1.07 17.96
C PHE A 21 -5.45 -2.59 17.83
N ASP A 22 -6.62 -3.08 18.24
CA ASP A 22 -7.00 -4.49 18.07
C ASP A 22 -7.85 -4.64 16.81
N ALA A 23 -7.36 -5.41 15.83
CA ALA A 23 -8.08 -5.71 14.60
C ALA A 23 -9.29 -6.63 14.80
N GLY A 24 -9.43 -7.24 15.98
CA GLY A 24 -10.45 -8.25 16.27
C GLY A 24 -10.10 -9.63 15.71
N PRO A 25 -10.96 -10.65 15.94
CA PRO A 25 -10.75 -11.98 15.40
C PRO A 25 -10.97 -12.03 13.88
N PHE A 26 -10.39 -13.03 13.23
CA PHE A 26 -10.68 -13.35 11.83
C PHE A 26 -12.10 -13.92 11.70
N THR A 27 -12.86 -13.40 10.76
CA THR A 27 -14.28 -13.68 10.54
C THR A 27 -14.49 -14.50 9.27
N LYS A 28 -15.69 -15.06 9.10
CA LYS A 28 -16.07 -15.72 7.83
C LYS A 28 -16.10 -14.73 6.65
N GLY A 29 -16.46 -13.46 6.91
CA GLY A 29 -16.43 -12.42 5.88
C GLY A 29 -15.01 -12.18 5.37
N ASP A 30 -14.03 -12.13 6.28
CA ASP A 30 -12.61 -12.01 5.88
C ASP A 30 -12.18 -13.18 5.00
N LEU A 31 -12.58 -14.41 5.37
CA LEU A 31 -12.27 -15.62 4.59
C LEU A 31 -12.81 -15.52 3.16
N TRP A 32 -14.10 -15.20 3.00
CA TRP A 32 -14.73 -15.12 1.69
C TRP A 32 -14.15 -14.01 0.83
N THR A 33 -13.83 -12.86 1.42
CA THR A 33 -13.16 -11.77 0.70
C THR A 33 -11.75 -12.17 0.26
N VAL A 34 -10.99 -12.90 1.08
CA VAL A 34 -9.67 -13.42 0.68
C VAL A 34 -9.81 -14.46 -0.44
N ILE A 35 -10.75 -15.41 -0.34
CA ILE A 35 -10.99 -16.41 -1.39
C ILE A 35 -11.36 -15.71 -2.71
N ALA A 36 -12.28 -14.75 -2.66
CA ALA A 36 -12.65 -13.96 -3.83
C ALA A 36 -11.43 -13.24 -4.41
N TYR A 37 -10.58 -12.61 -3.56
CA TYR A 37 -9.38 -11.93 -4.03
C TYR A 37 -8.44 -12.89 -4.76
N LEU A 38 -8.18 -14.06 -4.18
CA LEU A 38 -7.35 -15.09 -4.80
C LEU A 38 -7.94 -15.58 -6.13
N VAL A 39 -9.25 -15.73 -6.26
CA VAL A 39 -9.88 -16.17 -7.52
C VAL A 39 -9.82 -15.09 -8.59
N PHE A 40 -10.18 -13.85 -8.25
CA PHE A 40 -10.34 -12.77 -9.23
C PHE A 40 -9.04 -12.04 -9.57
N PHE A 41 -8.21 -11.70 -8.56
CA PHE A 41 -6.92 -11.03 -8.78
C PHE A 41 -5.82 -12.02 -9.12
N VAL A 42 -5.63 -13.06 -8.30
CA VAL A 42 -4.48 -13.99 -8.46
C VAL A 42 -4.77 -15.04 -9.52
N GLY A 43 -5.98 -15.61 -9.54
CA GLY A 43 -6.41 -16.63 -10.49
C GLY A 43 -6.85 -16.08 -11.84
N GLY A 44 -6.91 -14.75 -12.01
CA GLY A 44 -7.25 -14.11 -13.28
C GLY A 44 -8.71 -14.22 -13.71
N ALA A 45 -9.62 -14.66 -12.83
CA ALA A 45 -11.04 -14.81 -13.18
C ALA A 45 -11.71 -13.49 -13.60
N ALA A 46 -11.12 -12.34 -13.26
CA ALA A 46 -11.60 -11.05 -13.73
C ALA A 46 -11.52 -10.87 -15.26
N ALA A 47 -10.59 -11.55 -15.93
CA ALA A 47 -10.47 -11.51 -17.39
C ALA A 47 -11.72 -12.04 -18.11
N LEU A 48 -12.56 -12.83 -17.41
CA LEU A 48 -13.84 -13.30 -17.93
C LEU A 48 -14.81 -12.15 -18.26
N ILE A 49 -14.67 -10.98 -17.63
CA ILE A 49 -15.45 -9.78 -17.98
C ILE A 49 -15.16 -9.35 -19.42
N GLY A 50 -13.92 -9.50 -19.89
CA GLY A 50 -13.54 -9.21 -21.27
C GLY A 50 -14.21 -10.13 -22.30
N LEU A 51 -14.75 -11.28 -21.88
CA LEU A 51 -15.47 -12.21 -22.75
C LEU A 51 -16.96 -11.85 -22.91
N ILE A 52 -17.47 -10.87 -22.14
CA ILE A 52 -18.85 -10.40 -22.28
C ILE A 52 -19.01 -9.76 -23.66
N PRO A 53 -19.98 -10.22 -24.49
CA PRO A 53 -20.20 -9.65 -25.81
C PRO A 53 -20.39 -8.14 -25.75
N GLY A 54 -19.61 -7.42 -26.55
CA GLY A 54 -19.66 -5.96 -26.62
C GLY A 54 -18.76 -5.21 -25.63
N TYR A 55 -18.20 -5.86 -24.60
CA TYR A 55 -17.39 -5.18 -23.58
C TYR A 55 -16.11 -4.59 -24.18
N MET A 56 -15.25 -5.41 -24.80
CA MET A 56 -13.97 -4.94 -25.34
C MET A 56 -14.16 -3.90 -26.45
N SER A 57 -15.21 -4.04 -27.26
CA SER A 57 -15.55 -3.10 -28.34
C SER A 57 -16.16 -1.79 -27.86
N ALA A 58 -16.56 -1.69 -26.58
CA ALA A 58 -17.10 -0.45 -26.02
C ALA A 58 -16.01 0.58 -25.69
N PHE A 59 -14.73 0.17 -25.67
CA PHE A 59 -13.59 1.03 -25.37
C PHE A 59 -12.78 1.31 -26.64
N SER A 60 -12.11 2.45 -26.69
CA SER A 60 -11.30 2.85 -27.85
C SER A 60 -9.99 2.06 -27.96
N THR A 61 -9.44 1.60 -26.83
CA THR A 61 -8.22 0.79 -26.80
C THR A 61 -8.38 -0.42 -25.86
N GLN A 62 -7.53 -1.43 -26.06
CA GLN A 62 -7.52 -2.62 -25.21
C GLN A 62 -7.10 -2.27 -23.77
N GLU A 63 -6.17 -1.35 -23.59
CA GLU A 63 -5.68 -0.89 -22.29
C GLU A 63 -6.80 -0.23 -21.47
N GLN A 64 -7.64 0.58 -22.13
CA GLN A 64 -8.82 1.19 -21.49
C GLN A 64 -9.84 0.13 -21.05
N ALA A 65 -10.06 -0.91 -21.86
CA ALA A 65 -10.95 -2.01 -21.48
C ALA A 65 -10.40 -2.80 -20.28
N LEU A 66 -9.11 -3.16 -20.30
CA LEU A 66 -8.46 -3.86 -19.19
C LEU A 66 -8.43 -3.01 -17.92
N PHE A 67 -8.24 -1.70 -18.04
CA PHE A 67 -8.41 -0.76 -16.93
C PHE A 67 -9.82 -0.76 -16.37
N GLY A 68 -10.83 -0.80 -17.23
CA GLY A 68 -12.23 -0.90 -16.84
C GLY A 68 -12.50 -2.15 -15.99
N ILE A 69 -11.90 -3.29 -16.35
CA ILE A 69 -11.98 -4.53 -15.55
C ILE A 69 -11.35 -4.31 -14.18
N ASN A 70 -10.15 -3.74 -14.12
CA ASN A 70 -9.45 -3.45 -12.87
C ASN A 70 -10.23 -2.47 -11.99
N LEU A 71 -10.85 -1.44 -12.57
CA LEU A 71 -11.71 -0.49 -11.86
C LEU A 71 -12.90 -1.22 -11.21
N ILE A 72 -13.61 -2.08 -11.95
CA ILE A 72 -14.73 -2.87 -11.41
C ILE A 72 -14.27 -3.74 -10.24
N LEU A 73 -13.13 -4.40 -10.37
CA LEU A 73 -12.56 -5.22 -9.30
C LEU A 73 -12.22 -4.38 -8.07
N TYR A 74 -11.41 -3.34 -8.22
CA TYR A 74 -10.95 -2.55 -7.07
C TYR A 74 -12.09 -1.85 -6.35
N VAL A 75 -13.11 -1.34 -7.07
CA VAL A 75 -14.32 -0.80 -6.45
C VAL A 75 -15.06 -1.88 -5.66
N THR A 76 -15.24 -3.06 -6.25
CA THR A 76 -15.94 -4.18 -5.60
C THR A 76 -15.21 -4.62 -4.32
N PHE A 77 -13.90 -4.82 -4.41
CA PHE A 77 -13.09 -5.25 -3.27
C PHE A 77 -12.90 -4.16 -2.22
N PHE A 78 -12.88 -2.88 -2.62
CA PHE A 78 -12.92 -1.76 -1.68
C PHE A 78 -14.19 -1.81 -0.85
N ILE A 79 -15.35 -2.00 -1.48
CA ILE A 79 -16.65 -2.11 -0.78
C ILE A 79 -16.64 -3.32 0.17
N LEU A 80 -16.19 -4.50 -0.30
CA LEU A 80 -16.08 -5.68 0.56
C LEU A 80 -15.17 -5.38 1.76
N ALA A 81 -13.94 -4.93 1.52
CA ALA A 81 -13.01 -4.57 2.59
C ALA A 81 -13.62 -3.57 3.58
N MET A 82 -14.31 -2.53 3.11
CA MET A 82 -15.02 -1.56 3.97
C MET A 82 -16.13 -2.19 4.80
N ILE A 83 -16.88 -3.15 4.27
CA ILE A 83 -17.88 -3.91 5.04
C ILE A 83 -17.19 -4.72 6.15
N GLN A 84 -16.02 -5.30 5.89
CA GLN A 84 -15.31 -6.15 6.85
C GLN A 84 -14.53 -5.36 7.91
N CYS A 85 -13.87 -4.27 7.54
CA CYS A 85 -12.95 -3.54 8.41
C CYS A 85 -13.25 -2.05 8.58
N GLY A 86 -14.36 -1.53 8.05
CA GLY A 86 -14.66 -0.09 8.04
C GLY A 86 -14.71 0.54 9.43
N ALA A 87 -15.36 -0.12 10.40
CA ALA A 87 -15.40 0.37 11.78
C ALA A 87 -13.98 0.45 12.40
N GLN A 88 -13.16 -0.58 12.15
CA GLN A 88 -11.78 -0.67 12.60
C GLN A 88 -10.90 0.39 11.94
N PHE A 89 -11.10 0.63 10.65
CA PHE A 89 -10.43 1.67 9.88
C PHE A 89 -10.67 3.04 10.52
N PHE A 90 -11.93 3.45 10.70
CA PHE A 90 -12.26 4.75 11.27
C PHE A 90 -11.81 4.90 12.72
N GLU A 91 -11.94 3.85 13.53
CA GLU A 91 -11.43 3.85 14.92
C GLU A 91 -9.90 4.04 14.97
N SER A 92 -9.17 3.50 14.00
CA SER A 92 -7.70 3.55 13.98
C SER A 92 -7.13 4.96 13.76
N PHE A 93 -7.94 5.94 13.30
CA PHE A 93 -7.54 7.36 13.25
C PHE A 93 -7.22 7.93 14.64
N LYS A 94 -7.79 7.37 15.70
CA LYS A 94 -7.50 7.78 17.09
C LYS A 94 -6.02 7.61 17.45
N THR A 95 -5.27 6.79 16.72
CA THR A 95 -3.82 6.60 16.92
C THR A 95 -2.99 7.77 16.39
N MET A 96 -3.52 8.59 15.47
CA MET A 96 -2.79 9.69 14.82
C MET A 96 -2.35 10.77 15.79
N ARG A 97 -3.06 10.92 16.91
CA ARG A 97 -2.73 11.89 17.96
C ARG A 97 -1.41 11.59 18.70
N TYR A 98 -0.84 10.40 18.52
CA TYR A 98 0.41 9.98 19.16
C TYR A 98 1.58 10.07 18.17
N HIS A 99 2.67 10.70 18.60
CA HIS A 99 3.91 10.89 17.84
C HIS A 99 3.71 11.38 16.39
N PRO A 100 2.91 12.45 16.17
CA PRO A 100 2.56 12.90 14.82
C PRO A 100 3.80 13.26 13.99
N TRP A 101 4.80 13.92 14.59
CA TRP A 101 6.04 14.28 13.89
C TRP A 101 6.81 13.06 13.38
N ALA A 102 6.98 12.02 14.20
CA ALA A 102 7.63 10.79 13.76
C ALA A 102 6.86 10.14 12.61
N LYS A 103 5.52 10.10 12.71
CA LYS A 103 4.63 9.57 11.67
C LYS A 103 4.71 10.36 10.36
N TRP A 104 4.74 11.69 10.43
CA TRP A 104 4.85 12.53 9.23
C TRP A 104 6.26 12.53 8.64
N LEU A 105 7.31 12.31 9.43
CA LEU A 105 8.68 12.18 8.94
C LEU A 105 9.00 10.82 8.30
N MET A 106 8.26 9.76 8.67
CA MET A 106 8.39 8.45 8.01
C MET A 106 8.05 8.51 6.51
N LEU A 107 7.16 9.43 6.10
CA LEU A 107 6.78 9.65 4.70
C LEU A 107 7.97 10.08 3.82
N PRO A 108 8.59 11.27 4.03
CA PRO A 108 9.74 11.68 3.24
C PRO A 108 10.96 10.79 3.50
N GLY A 109 11.15 10.29 4.73
CA GLY A 109 12.28 9.42 5.05
C GLY A 109 12.24 8.09 4.31
N GLY A 110 11.07 7.46 4.23
CA GLY A 110 10.87 6.24 3.46
C GLY A 110 11.09 6.45 1.96
N TRP A 111 10.56 7.54 1.41
CA TRP A 111 10.72 7.87 -0.01
C TRP A 111 12.18 8.17 -0.39
N LEU A 112 12.88 8.96 0.43
CA LEU A 112 14.31 9.23 0.26
C LEU A 112 15.14 7.95 0.32
N LEU A 113 14.79 7.01 1.21
CA LEU A 113 15.44 5.72 1.28
C LEU A 113 15.24 4.91 0.00
N THR A 114 14.02 4.87 -0.54
CA THR A 114 13.73 4.17 -1.81
C THR A 114 14.50 4.77 -2.98
N ILE A 115 14.53 6.11 -3.10
CA ILE A 115 15.32 6.80 -4.14
C ILE A 115 16.80 6.49 -3.98
N MET A 116 17.33 6.56 -2.76
CA MET A 116 18.73 6.29 -2.48
C MET A 116 19.11 4.84 -2.83
N VAL A 117 18.28 3.86 -2.46
CA VAL A 117 18.50 2.45 -2.79
C VAL A 117 18.46 2.22 -4.30
N ASN A 118 17.46 2.77 -4.99
CA ASN A 118 17.37 2.65 -6.46
C ASN A 118 18.55 3.34 -7.16
N GLY A 119 18.99 4.50 -6.67
CA GLY A 119 20.15 5.21 -7.20
C GLY A 119 21.47 4.44 -6.98
N ILE A 120 21.65 3.82 -5.82
CA ILE A 120 22.80 2.96 -5.54
C ILE A 120 22.77 1.73 -6.46
N ILE A 121 21.63 1.09 -6.62
CA ILE A 121 21.48 -0.06 -7.54
C ILE A 121 21.85 0.37 -8.95
N ALA A 122 21.28 1.46 -9.46
CA ALA A 122 21.57 1.96 -10.79
C ALA A 122 23.06 2.30 -10.97
N ALA A 123 23.71 2.90 -9.96
CA ALA A 123 25.14 3.20 -10.00
C ALA A 123 26.02 1.93 -10.00
N LEU A 124 25.60 0.86 -9.34
CA LEU A 124 26.34 -0.40 -9.26
C LEU A 124 26.12 -1.30 -10.47
N THR A 125 24.91 -1.32 -11.03
CA THR A 125 24.53 -2.23 -12.12
C THR A 125 24.58 -1.57 -13.50
N GLY A 126 24.58 -0.24 -13.56
CA GLY A 126 24.39 0.53 -14.79
C GLY A 126 22.98 0.42 -15.37
N GLN A 127 22.03 -0.16 -14.63
CA GLN A 127 20.67 -0.39 -15.09
C GLN A 127 19.68 0.49 -14.33
N VAL A 128 18.92 1.30 -15.06
CA VAL A 128 17.70 1.92 -14.55
C VAL A 128 16.57 0.93 -14.81
N VAL A 129 15.90 0.50 -13.74
CA VAL A 129 14.92 -0.58 -13.81
C VAL A 129 13.54 -0.01 -13.61
N THR A 130 12.76 -0.01 -14.69
CA THR A 130 11.32 0.27 -14.68
C THR A 130 10.59 -1.05 -14.53
N SER A 131 9.71 -1.17 -13.54
CA SER A 131 8.88 -2.36 -13.40
C SER A 131 7.78 -2.38 -14.47
N GLU A 132 7.30 -3.56 -14.82
CA GLU A 132 6.16 -3.73 -15.74
C GLU A 132 4.91 -2.96 -15.30
N ASN A 133 4.64 -2.90 -14.00
CA ASN A 133 3.53 -2.10 -13.47
C ASN A 133 3.78 -0.59 -13.65
N GLN A 134 5.01 -0.10 -13.44
CA GLN A 134 5.35 1.30 -13.73
C GLN A 134 5.21 1.60 -15.23
N ALA A 135 5.69 0.71 -16.11
CA ALA A 135 5.52 0.84 -17.56
C ALA A 135 4.04 0.83 -17.99
N ALA A 136 3.21 0.00 -17.33
CA ALA A 136 1.77 0.00 -17.55
C ALA A 136 1.12 1.33 -17.11
N LEU A 137 1.52 1.91 -15.97
CA LEU A 137 1.02 3.22 -15.55
C LEU A 137 1.41 4.32 -16.54
N GLU A 138 2.63 4.29 -17.07
CA GLU A 138 3.13 5.24 -18.07
C GLU A 138 2.39 5.13 -19.40
N SER A 139 2.14 3.90 -19.89
CA SER A 139 1.39 3.68 -21.12
C SER A 139 -0.07 4.16 -21.01
N MET A 140 -0.65 4.07 -19.81
CA MET A 140 -2.00 4.53 -19.53
C MET A 140 -2.12 6.03 -19.30
N ALA A 141 -1.01 6.72 -19.04
CA ALA A 141 -1.02 8.16 -18.73
C ALA A 141 -1.59 9.03 -19.86
N GLY A 142 -1.47 8.56 -21.11
CA GLY A 142 -2.03 9.22 -22.29
C GLY A 142 -3.47 8.84 -22.63
N THR A 143 -4.01 7.75 -22.06
CA THR A 143 -5.30 7.17 -22.46
C THR A 143 -6.35 7.19 -21.36
N VAL A 144 -5.94 7.24 -20.09
CA VAL A 144 -6.83 7.28 -18.92
C VAL A 144 -6.68 8.62 -18.22
N PRO A 145 -7.78 9.37 -17.95
CA PRO A 145 -7.68 10.64 -17.25
C PRO A 145 -7.13 10.48 -15.82
N LEU A 146 -6.24 11.39 -15.41
CA LEU A 146 -5.62 11.41 -14.08
C LEU A 146 -6.62 11.25 -12.92
N PRO A 147 -7.80 11.92 -12.89
CA PRO A 147 -8.75 11.74 -11.79
C PRO A 147 -9.22 10.29 -11.62
N VAL A 148 -9.39 9.55 -12.73
CA VAL A 148 -9.83 8.16 -12.69
C VAL A 148 -8.69 7.26 -12.19
N MET A 149 -7.46 7.49 -12.66
CA MET A 149 -6.28 6.78 -12.14
C MET A 149 -6.07 7.02 -10.65
N LEU A 150 -6.23 8.24 -10.17
CA LEU A 150 -6.10 8.54 -8.74
C LEU A 150 -7.11 7.76 -7.91
N VAL A 151 -8.38 7.70 -8.34
CA VAL A 151 -9.40 6.93 -7.63
C VAL A 151 -9.05 5.44 -7.55
N VAL A 152 -8.57 4.84 -8.63
CA VAL A 152 -8.24 3.40 -8.65
C VAL A 152 -6.92 3.11 -7.96
N THR A 153 -5.83 3.70 -8.47
CA THR A 153 -4.46 3.34 -8.10
C THR A 153 -3.98 4.02 -6.83
N ALA A 154 -4.51 5.20 -6.48
CA ALA A 154 -4.13 5.88 -5.24
C ALA A 154 -5.12 5.68 -4.09
N LEU A 155 -6.41 5.44 -4.35
CA LEU A 155 -7.41 5.25 -3.28
C LEU A 155 -7.84 3.78 -3.13
N PHE A 156 -8.51 3.20 -4.11
CA PHE A 156 -9.14 1.89 -3.93
C PHE A 156 -8.15 0.73 -3.86
N GLY A 157 -7.16 0.68 -4.76
CA GLY A 157 -6.11 -0.34 -4.75
C GLY A 157 -5.37 -0.40 -3.40
N PRO A 158 -4.77 0.72 -2.96
CA PRO A 158 -4.12 0.80 -1.67
C PRO A 158 -5.00 0.37 -0.51
N PHE A 159 -6.28 0.71 -0.49
CA PHE A 159 -7.15 0.28 0.61
C PHE A 159 -7.34 -1.25 0.64
N VAL A 160 -7.56 -1.87 -0.52
CA VAL A 160 -7.70 -3.33 -0.66
C VAL A 160 -6.42 -4.03 -0.22
N GLU A 161 -5.26 -3.51 -0.65
CA GLU A 161 -3.96 -4.04 -0.26
C GLU A 161 -3.71 -3.88 1.25
N GLU A 162 -3.97 -2.71 1.83
CA GLU A 162 -3.80 -2.49 3.26
C GLU A 162 -4.75 -3.36 4.10
N TYR A 163 -5.96 -3.61 3.62
CA TYR A 163 -6.86 -4.57 4.24
C TYR A 163 -6.23 -5.99 4.26
N LEU A 164 -5.76 -6.51 3.13
CA LEU A 164 -5.19 -7.86 3.07
C LEU A 164 -3.88 -7.97 3.85
N PHE A 165 -2.92 -7.09 3.54
CA PHE A 165 -1.54 -7.23 4.02
C PHE A 165 -1.35 -6.70 5.44
N ARG A 166 -2.08 -5.64 5.84
CA ARG A 166 -1.85 -4.99 7.13
C ARG A 166 -2.95 -5.35 8.10
N HIS A 167 -4.23 -5.24 7.72
CA HIS A 167 -5.32 -5.60 8.62
C HIS A 167 -5.40 -7.11 8.87
N LEU A 168 -5.43 -7.95 7.82
CA LEU A 168 -5.55 -9.41 7.99
C LEU A 168 -4.21 -10.08 8.34
N LEU A 169 -3.21 -9.97 7.46
CA LEU A 169 -1.95 -10.71 7.60
C LEU A 169 -1.08 -10.24 8.77
N ILE A 170 -1.12 -8.96 9.16
CA ILE A 170 -0.43 -8.48 10.35
C ILE A 170 -1.43 -8.34 11.50
N GLY A 171 -2.44 -7.47 11.38
CA GLY A 171 -3.37 -7.11 12.46
C GLY A 171 -4.03 -8.32 13.11
N LYS A 172 -4.73 -9.15 12.34
CA LYS A 172 -5.47 -10.31 12.84
C LYS A 172 -4.58 -11.53 13.08
N LEU A 173 -3.69 -11.87 12.15
CA LEU A 173 -2.85 -13.07 12.28
C LEU A 173 -1.82 -12.96 13.41
N SER A 174 -1.30 -11.76 13.70
CA SER A 174 -0.38 -11.54 14.84
C SER A 174 -1.05 -11.69 16.22
N ARG A 175 -2.36 -12.00 16.27
CA ARG A 175 -3.01 -12.48 17.49
C ARG A 175 -2.64 -13.94 17.83
N LYS A 176 -2.14 -14.69 16.84
CA LYS A 176 -1.74 -16.10 16.96
C LYS A 176 -0.25 -16.33 16.71
N LEU A 177 0.39 -15.45 15.92
CA LEU A 177 1.80 -15.55 15.54
C LEU A 177 2.59 -14.30 15.95
N ASN A 178 3.92 -14.37 15.91
CA ASN A 178 4.78 -13.22 16.14
C ASN A 178 4.52 -12.13 15.08
N VAL A 179 4.35 -10.87 15.52
CA VAL A 179 4.03 -9.74 14.65
C VAL A 179 5.10 -9.49 13.57
N TRP A 180 6.37 -9.74 13.85
CA TRP A 180 7.47 -9.55 12.91
C TRP A 180 7.55 -10.69 11.87
N LEU A 181 7.17 -11.90 12.25
CA LEU A 181 6.99 -12.99 11.29
C LEU A 181 5.83 -12.69 10.33
N CYS A 182 4.71 -12.19 10.86
CA CYS A 182 3.60 -11.70 10.05
C CYS A 182 4.02 -10.55 9.13
N ALA A 183 4.86 -9.63 9.61
CA ALA A 183 5.39 -8.53 8.81
C ALA A 183 6.24 -9.04 7.65
N LEU A 184 7.15 -9.99 7.90
CA LEU A 184 7.97 -10.61 6.86
C LEU A 184 7.11 -11.29 5.78
N ILE A 185 6.14 -12.10 6.19
CA ILE A 185 5.21 -12.77 5.28
C ILE A 185 4.42 -11.74 4.47
N SER A 186 3.90 -10.70 5.13
CA SER A 186 3.16 -9.61 4.51
C SER A 186 4.00 -8.89 3.46
N THR A 187 5.25 -8.53 3.77
CA THR A 187 6.17 -7.88 2.83
C THR A 187 6.47 -8.76 1.61
N VAL A 188 6.78 -10.04 1.80
CA VAL A 188 7.09 -10.95 0.69
C VAL A 188 5.87 -11.11 -0.21
N LEU A 189 4.70 -11.40 0.36
CA LEU A 189 3.49 -11.57 -0.43
C LEU A 189 3.06 -10.27 -1.13
N PHE A 190 3.21 -9.12 -0.47
CA PHE A 190 2.96 -7.81 -1.05
C PHE A 190 3.85 -7.56 -2.28
N ALA A 191 5.15 -7.84 -2.18
CA ALA A 191 6.04 -7.72 -3.33
C ALA A 191 5.64 -8.70 -4.45
N SER A 192 5.36 -9.96 -4.11
CA SER A 192 5.02 -10.99 -5.10
C SER A 192 3.76 -10.68 -5.91
N ILE A 193 2.72 -10.08 -5.32
CA ILE A 193 1.48 -9.81 -6.07
C ILE A 193 1.67 -8.81 -7.22
N HIS A 194 2.69 -7.96 -7.14
CA HIS A 194 3.00 -6.96 -8.17
C HIS A 194 3.62 -7.57 -9.44
N PHE A 195 3.97 -8.86 -9.40
CA PHE A 195 4.54 -9.60 -10.53
C PHE A 195 3.60 -10.70 -11.05
N ILE A 196 2.37 -10.78 -10.53
CA ILE A 196 1.37 -11.70 -11.05
C ILE A 196 0.94 -11.24 -12.45
N GLY A 197 0.93 -12.17 -13.40
CA GLY A 197 0.60 -11.90 -14.80
C GLY A 197 1.82 -11.52 -15.64
N ALA A 198 2.52 -10.44 -15.28
CA ALA A 198 3.68 -9.95 -16.02
C ALA A 198 4.96 -10.80 -15.82
N GLY A 199 5.08 -11.48 -14.67
CA GLY A 199 6.29 -12.21 -14.30
C GLY A 199 7.38 -11.29 -13.74
N ILE A 200 8.57 -11.85 -13.49
CA ILE A 200 9.74 -11.12 -13.00
C ILE A 200 10.77 -11.12 -14.14
N GLY A 201 10.97 -9.99 -14.80
CA GLY A 201 11.99 -9.83 -15.85
C GLY A 201 13.39 -9.75 -15.25
N SER A 202 13.54 -8.93 -14.21
CA SER A 202 14.75 -8.78 -13.41
C SER A 202 14.44 -8.78 -11.91
N TRP A 203 15.30 -9.41 -11.11
CA TRP A 203 15.20 -9.34 -9.64
C TRP A 203 15.30 -7.90 -9.10
N LEU A 204 15.91 -7.00 -9.87
CA LEU A 204 15.99 -5.58 -9.51
C LEU A 204 14.62 -4.90 -9.48
N GLU A 205 13.65 -5.38 -10.28
CA GLU A 205 12.28 -4.86 -10.28
C GLU A 205 11.56 -5.14 -8.97
N VAL A 206 11.93 -6.23 -8.27
CA VAL A 206 11.30 -6.66 -7.00
C VAL A 206 11.67 -5.75 -5.84
N VAL A 207 12.87 -5.15 -5.89
CA VAL A 207 13.42 -4.33 -4.81
C VAL A 207 12.50 -3.17 -4.40
N PRO A 208 11.99 -2.31 -5.31
CA PRO A 208 11.12 -1.20 -4.91
C PRO A 208 9.83 -1.68 -4.22
N TYR A 209 9.21 -2.77 -4.69
CA TYR A 209 7.99 -3.31 -4.06
C TYR A 209 8.28 -3.97 -2.71
N PHE A 210 9.40 -4.67 -2.59
CA PHE A 210 9.84 -5.24 -1.31
C PHE A 210 10.10 -4.14 -0.29
N MET A 211 10.83 -3.09 -0.67
CA MET A 211 11.11 -1.94 0.20
C MET A 211 9.84 -1.20 0.62
N LEU A 212 8.90 -0.97 -0.32
CA LEU A 212 7.59 -0.41 0.00
C LEU A 212 6.82 -1.32 0.97
N GLY A 213 6.86 -2.63 0.72
CA GLY A 213 6.27 -3.65 1.59
C GLY A 213 6.80 -3.59 3.04
N VAL A 214 8.13 -3.48 3.21
CA VAL A 214 8.78 -3.31 4.52
C VAL A 214 8.34 -2.00 5.16
N MET A 215 8.41 -0.89 4.43
CA MET A 215 8.06 0.44 4.92
C MET A 215 6.64 0.47 5.47
N MET A 216 5.67 -0.03 4.70
CA MET A 216 4.26 -0.10 5.10
C MET A 216 4.05 -1.03 6.29
N ALA A 217 4.71 -2.20 6.34
CA ALA A 217 4.60 -3.12 7.48
C ALA A 217 5.15 -2.50 8.78
N VAL A 218 6.32 -1.86 8.72
CA VAL A 218 6.92 -1.16 9.85
C VAL A 218 6.07 0.03 10.28
N ALA A 219 5.61 0.85 9.33
CA ALA A 219 4.70 1.97 9.57
C ALA A 219 3.41 1.52 10.27
N TYR A 220 2.80 0.42 9.82
CA TYR A 220 1.63 -0.16 10.46
C TYR A 220 1.92 -0.59 11.90
N ILE A 221 3.02 -1.32 12.15
CA ILE A 221 3.36 -1.80 13.50
C ILE A 221 3.68 -0.65 14.45
N LEU A 222 4.58 0.25 14.04
CA LEU A 222 5.03 1.39 14.86
C LEU A 222 3.94 2.44 15.07
N SER A 223 2.96 2.53 14.16
CA SER A 223 1.78 3.37 14.36
C SER A 223 0.74 2.78 15.31
N GLY A 224 1.03 1.62 15.91
CA GLY A 224 0.14 0.94 16.85
C GLY A 224 -0.93 0.14 16.11
N LYS A 225 -0.57 -0.51 14.99
CA LYS A 225 -1.46 -1.25 14.11
C LYS A 225 -2.57 -0.38 13.51
N SER A 226 -2.24 0.86 13.14
CA SER A 226 -3.20 1.80 12.56
C SER A 226 -3.39 1.55 11.07
N LEU A 227 -4.57 1.04 10.71
CA LEU A 227 -4.93 0.83 9.30
C LEU A 227 -5.05 2.17 8.57
N ALA A 228 -5.64 3.19 9.20
CA ALA A 228 -5.74 4.53 8.64
C ALA A 228 -4.37 5.14 8.32
N TYR A 229 -3.38 4.96 9.20
CA TYR A 229 -2.06 5.52 8.98
C TYR A 229 -1.33 4.84 7.82
N SER A 230 -1.34 3.51 7.79
CA SER A 230 -0.73 2.75 6.69
C SER A 230 -1.42 3.06 5.36
N TYR A 231 -2.76 3.16 5.36
CA TYR A 231 -3.52 3.57 4.17
C TYR A 231 -3.17 4.97 3.69
N MET A 232 -3.12 5.98 4.57
CA MET A 232 -2.74 7.34 4.18
C MET A 232 -1.31 7.40 3.63
N LEU A 233 -0.38 6.64 4.23
CA LEU A 233 0.99 6.52 3.74
C LEU A 233 1.00 5.99 2.30
N HIS A 234 0.22 4.95 2.04
CA HIS A 234 0.09 4.33 0.73
C HIS A 234 -0.58 5.23 -0.31
N VAL A 235 -1.68 5.90 0.07
CA VAL A 235 -2.37 6.89 -0.79
C VAL A 235 -1.40 7.99 -1.21
N ILE A 236 -0.63 8.56 -0.27
CA ILE A 236 0.34 9.61 -0.56
C ILE A 236 1.42 9.10 -1.51
N ASN A 237 1.98 7.91 -1.24
CA ASN A 237 3.00 7.30 -2.09
C ASN A 237 2.50 7.17 -3.55
N ASN A 238 1.32 6.59 -3.75
CA ASN A 238 0.78 6.36 -5.09
C ASN A 238 0.29 7.65 -5.76
N THR A 239 -0.22 8.60 -4.99
CA THR A 239 -0.59 9.92 -5.52
C THR A 239 0.65 10.63 -6.06
N VAL A 240 1.75 10.67 -5.30
CA VAL A 240 3.00 11.29 -5.74
C VAL A 240 3.54 10.57 -6.99
N ALA A 241 3.56 9.24 -7.00
CA ALA A 241 4.00 8.47 -8.17
C ALA A 241 3.17 8.81 -9.43
N LEU A 242 1.84 8.86 -9.30
CA LEU A 242 0.96 9.24 -10.42
C LEU A 242 1.16 10.68 -10.86
N LEU A 243 1.34 11.63 -9.93
CA LEU A 243 1.61 13.03 -10.29
C LEU A 243 2.94 13.17 -11.04
N VAL A 244 3.96 12.40 -10.67
CA VAL A 244 5.23 12.35 -11.41
C VAL A 244 4.99 11.83 -12.83
N VAL A 245 4.31 10.70 -12.98
CA VAL A 245 4.02 10.09 -14.29
C VAL A 245 3.17 11.00 -15.19
N TYR A 246 2.14 11.63 -14.64
CA TYR A 246 1.18 12.42 -15.43
C TYR A 246 1.62 13.87 -15.70
N LEU A 247 2.38 14.48 -14.78
CA LEU A 247 2.68 15.92 -14.84
C LEU A 247 4.16 16.21 -15.10
N ILE A 248 5.07 15.32 -14.71
CA ILE A 248 6.52 15.56 -14.81
C ILE A 248 7.10 14.82 -16.00
N TYR A 249 6.83 13.53 -16.17
CA TYR A 249 7.40 12.74 -17.28
C TYR A 249 7.12 13.31 -18.67
N PRO A 250 5.92 13.84 -18.98
CA PRO A 250 5.67 14.48 -20.27
C PRO A 250 6.50 15.74 -20.53
N LEU A 251 7.10 16.34 -19.48
CA LEU A 251 7.97 17.51 -19.56
C LEU A 251 9.45 17.14 -19.67
N LEU A 252 9.81 15.87 -19.38
CA LEU A 252 11.18 15.40 -19.51
C LEU A 252 11.53 15.17 -20.99
N PRO A 253 12.79 15.40 -21.40
CA PRO A 253 13.24 15.03 -22.73
C PRO A 253 13.01 13.54 -22.98
N ALA A 254 12.55 13.17 -24.17
CA ALA A 254 12.37 11.76 -24.53
C ALA A 254 13.72 11.00 -24.39
N GLY A 255 13.74 9.95 -23.57
CA GLY A 255 14.92 9.10 -23.36
C GLY A 255 15.75 9.39 -22.09
N VAL A 256 15.20 10.12 -21.12
CA VAL A 256 15.74 10.26 -19.75
C VAL A 256 14.98 9.37 -18.78
#